data_AF-A0A9J6GUV3-F1
#
_entry.id   AF-A0A9J6GUV3-F1
#
_cell.length_a   1.000
_cell.length_b   1.000
_cell.length_c   1.000
_cell.angle_alpha   90.00
_cell.angle_beta   90.00
_cell.angle_gamma   90.00
#
_symmetry.space_group_name_H-M   'P 1'
#
loop_
_entity.id
_entity.type
_entity.pdbx_description
1 polymer ?
#
loop_
_entity_poly.entity_id
_entity_poly.type
_entity_poly.pdbx_seq_one_letter_code
_entity_poly.pdbx_strand_id
1 'polypeptide(L)'
;MPTGSTLKYLRPSPLVMTTGEAMSLVAGNQKILGCGVFFDRKKFDGRPLYAPYAYRRFRNERRFYVDDMARFRGGAYLQEGFFAQLKTRWAANLDDLVTYTTKIRIRYNSTGHNPINYDHYPLQYHAAEVNHGYWTDPFFDCGGLHGDWVMVYASPFFGWDSLHNRIEFK
;
A
#
# COMPACT_ATOMS: atom_id res chain seq x y z
N MET A 1 -16.78 -13.86 40.80
CA MET A 1 -15.59 -13.47 40.00
C MET A 1 -15.36 -14.52 38.92
N PRO A 2 -15.48 -14.17 37.63
CA PRO A 2 -14.72 -14.83 36.60
C PRO A 2 -13.76 -13.84 35.91
N THR A 3 -12.53 -14.33 35.83
CA THR A 3 -11.34 -13.89 35.09
C THR A 3 -11.61 -13.22 33.75
N GLY A 4 -11.14 -11.98 33.62
CA GLY A 4 -11.10 -11.25 32.35
C GLY A 4 -10.10 -11.88 31.38
N SER A 5 -10.62 -12.53 30.34
CA SER A 5 -9.86 -12.86 29.15
C SER A 5 -9.59 -11.57 28.37
N THR A 6 -8.38 -11.05 28.49
CA THR A 6 -7.90 -9.99 27.59
C THR A 6 -7.87 -10.56 26.18
N LEU A 7 -8.88 -10.24 25.37
CA LEU A 7 -8.85 -10.36 23.92
C LEU A 7 -7.63 -9.57 23.43
N LYS A 8 -6.49 -10.25 23.28
CA LYS A 8 -5.38 -9.73 22.49
C LYS A 8 -5.91 -9.62 21.07
N TYR A 9 -6.30 -8.42 20.67
CA TYR A 9 -6.53 -8.10 19.27
C TYR A 9 -5.26 -8.51 18.52
N LEU A 10 -5.31 -9.66 17.83
CA LEU A 10 -4.28 -10.07 16.88
C LEU A 10 -4.23 -8.98 15.82
N ARG A 11 -3.29 -8.04 15.97
CA ARG A 11 -2.99 -7.10 14.90
C ARG A 11 -2.57 -7.96 13.70
N PRO A 12 -3.28 -7.91 12.57
CA PRO A 12 -2.86 -8.63 11.38
C PRO A 12 -1.45 -8.18 11.02
N SER A 13 -0.62 -9.10 10.52
CA SER A 13 0.74 -8.75 10.13
C SER A 13 0.71 -7.67 9.05
N PRO A 14 1.71 -6.77 8.98
CA PRO A 14 1.78 -5.74 7.94
C PRO A 14 1.70 -6.32 6.51
N LEU A 15 2.20 -7.54 6.32
CA LEU A 15 2.12 -8.27 5.06
C LEU A 15 0.67 -8.59 4.68
N VAL A 16 -0.12 -9.11 5.62
CA VAL A 16 -1.54 -9.44 5.37
C VAL A 16 -2.36 -8.18 5.11
N MET A 17 -2.07 -7.09 5.83
CA MET A 17 -2.75 -5.81 5.66
C MET A 17 -2.56 -5.23 4.25
N THR A 18 -1.30 -5.10 3.83
CA THR A 18 -0.93 -4.55 2.50
C THR A 18 -1.47 -5.41 1.35
N THR A 19 -1.53 -6.72 1.54
CA THR A 19 -2.16 -7.64 0.59
C THR A 19 -3.66 -7.41 0.48
N GLY A 20 -4.35 -7.24 1.62
CA GLY A 20 -5.78 -6.96 1.66
C GLY A 20 -6.13 -5.61 1.03
N GLU A 21 -5.30 -4.59 1.24
CA GLU A 21 -5.44 -3.26 0.62
C GLU A 21 -5.34 -3.35 -0.90
N ALA A 22 -4.29 -3.99 -1.44
CA ALA A 22 -4.14 -4.18 -2.88
C ALA A 22 -5.34 -4.93 -3.48
N MET A 23 -5.80 -5.99 -2.82
CA MET A 23 -6.97 -6.76 -3.27
C MET A 23 -8.25 -5.92 -3.27
N SER A 24 -8.46 -5.11 -2.23
CA SER A 24 -9.65 -4.26 -2.09
C SER A 24 -9.76 -3.23 -3.23
N LEU A 25 -8.64 -2.69 -3.70
CA LEU A 25 -8.62 -1.72 -4.81
C LEU A 25 -9.04 -2.36 -6.13
N VAL A 26 -8.52 -3.55 -6.42
CA VAL A 26 -8.90 -4.30 -7.63
C VAL A 26 -10.37 -4.74 -7.55
N ALA A 27 -10.81 -5.24 -6.39
CA ALA A 27 -12.20 -5.65 -6.21
C ALA A 27 -13.18 -4.47 -6.28
N GLY A 28 -12.79 -3.29 -5.77
CA GLY A 28 -13.64 -2.11 -5.67
C GLY A 28 -13.89 -1.38 -6.99
N ASN A 29 -13.02 -1.52 -7.98
CA ASN A 29 -13.15 -0.79 -9.24
C ASN A 29 -12.85 -1.66 -10.47
N GLN A 30 -13.88 -1.94 -11.27
CA GLN A 30 -13.81 -2.76 -12.49
C GLN A 30 -12.85 -2.25 -13.58
N LYS A 31 -12.41 -0.99 -13.53
CA LYS A 31 -11.42 -0.44 -14.48
C LYS A 31 -9.99 -0.85 -14.17
N ILE A 32 -9.71 -1.28 -12.93
CA ILE A 32 -8.35 -1.61 -12.48
C ILE A 32 -8.08 -3.09 -12.76
N LEU A 33 -7.15 -3.40 -13.66
CA LEU A 33 -6.79 -4.79 -13.96
C LEU A 33 -5.92 -5.41 -12.85
N GLY A 34 -5.01 -4.63 -12.27
CA GLY A 34 -4.17 -5.06 -11.17
C GLY A 34 -3.69 -3.88 -10.33
N CYS A 35 -3.32 -4.17 -9.09
CA CYS A 35 -2.81 -3.22 -8.12
C CYS A 35 -1.74 -3.92 -7.27
N GLY A 36 -0.62 -3.26 -7.03
CA GLY A 36 0.40 -3.78 -6.13
C GLY A 36 0.98 -2.71 -5.23
N VAL A 37 1.52 -3.18 -4.12
CA VAL A 37 2.29 -2.35 -3.19
C VAL A 37 3.73 -2.84 -3.30
N PHE A 38 4.64 -1.99 -3.74
CA PHE A 38 6.03 -2.35 -4.00
C PHE A 38 6.92 -1.75 -2.94
N PHE A 39 7.64 -2.59 -2.20
CA PHE A 39 8.56 -2.15 -1.16
C PHE A 39 10.01 -2.19 -1.62
N ASP A 40 10.85 -1.36 -1.01
CA ASP A 40 12.30 -1.45 -1.23
C ASP A 40 12.91 -2.69 -0.54
N ARG A 41 14.21 -2.92 -0.76
CA ARG A 41 14.95 -4.05 -0.19
C ARG A 41 14.94 -4.03 1.34
N LYS A 42 14.78 -5.22 1.93
CA LYS A 42 14.91 -5.47 3.38
C LYS A 42 13.99 -4.62 4.27
N LYS A 43 12.79 -4.28 3.77
CA LYS A 43 11.76 -3.59 4.56
C LYS A 43 11.00 -4.49 5.55
N PHE A 44 11.12 -5.82 5.40
CA PHE A 44 10.50 -6.80 6.28
C PHE A 44 11.52 -7.84 6.75
N ASP A 45 11.47 -8.19 8.04
CA ASP A 45 12.33 -9.21 8.60
C ASP A 45 12.07 -10.58 7.95
N GLY A 46 13.14 -11.27 7.57
CA GLY A 46 13.07 -12.58 6.93
C GLY A 46 12.63 -12.58 5.45
N ARG A 47 12.39 -11.42 4.84
CA ARG A 47 12.07 -11.29 3.40
C ARG A 47 12.93 -10.22 2.73
N PRO A 48 13.85 -10.56 1.81
CA PRO A 48 14.72 -9.58 1.17
C PRO A 48 13.94 -8.60 0.28
N LEU A 49 12.83 -9.06 -0.29
CA LEU A 49 11.93 -8.31 -1.14
C LEU A 49 10.49 -8.74 -0.83
N TYR A 50 9.57 -7.81 -1.01
CA TYR A 50 8.14 -8.05 -0.85
C TYR A 50 7.38 -7.06 -1.72
N ALA A 51 6.52 -7.57 -2.59
CA ALA A 51 5.72 -6.75 -3.48
C ALA A 51 4.38 -7.44 -3.78
N PRO A 52 3.40 -7.39 -2.86
CA PRO A 52 2.09 -8.00 -3.09
C PRO A 52 1.40 -7.34 -4.27
N TYR A 53 0.91 -8.15 -5.19
CA TYR A 53 0.20 -7.71 -6.39
C TYR A 53 -1.09 -8.50 -6.55
N ALA A 54 -2.20 -7.79 -6.46
CA ALA A 54 -3.52 -8.31 -6.73
C ALA A 54 -3.91 -8.03 -8.19
N TYR A 55 -4.54 -8.98 -8.86
CA TYR A 55 -4.92 -8.84 -10.26
C TYR A 55 -6.13 -9.70 -10.65
N ARG A 56 -6.74 -9.33 -11.77
CA ARG A 56 -7.71 -10.12 -12.53
C ARG A 56 -7.19 -10.30 -13.96
N ARG A 57 -7.64 -11.35 -14.66
CA ARG A 57 -7.25 -11.55 -16.06
C ARG A 57 -8.17 -10.78 -17.00
N PHE A 58 -9.47 -10.80 -16.74
CA PHE A 58 -10.44 -10.04 -17.54
C PHE A 58 -11.23 -9.06 -16.68
N ARG A 59 -11.65 -7.94 -17.30
CA ARG A 59 -12.33 -6.81 -16.65
C ARG A 59 -13.54 -7.20 -15.80
N ASN A 60 -14.32 -8.18 -16.27
CA ASN A 60 -15.60 -8.59 -15.66
C ASN A 60 -15.51 -9.89 -14.83
N GLU A 61 -14.31 -10.35 -14.50
CA GLU A 61 -14.16 -11.53 -13.64
C GLU A 61 -14.43 -11.21 -12.17
N ARG A 62 -15.02 -12.20 -11.47
CA ARG A 62 -15.16 -12.21 -10.00
C ARG A 62 -14.03 -12.96 -9.30
N ARG A 63 -13.11 -13.54 -10.08
CA ARG A 63 -11.94 -14.25 -9.56
C ARG A 63 -10.79 -13.27 -9.50
N PHE A 64 -10.20 -13.14 -8.32
CA PHE A 64 -9.05 -12.30 -8.06
C PHE A 64 -7.89 -13.18 -7.65
N TYR A 65 -6.72 -12.84 -8.13
CA TYR A 65 -5.48 -13.51 -7.83
C TYR A 65 -4.59 -12.53 -7.08
N VAL A 66 -3.78 -13.08 -6.18
CA VAL A 66 -2.77 -12.32 -5.45
C VAL A 66 -1.49 -13.13 -5.52
N ASP A 67 -0.41 -12.49 -5.95
CA ASP A 67 0.92 -13.07 -5.90
C ASP A 67 1.95 -12.03 -5.45
N ASP A 68 3.11 -12.49 -5.01
CA ASP A 68 4.24 -11.62 -4.68
C ASP A 68 5.08 -11.40 -5.94
N MET A 69 5.11 -10.17 -6.45
CA MET A 69 5.91 -9.81 -7.63
C MET A 69 7.39 -10.06 -7.41
N ALA A 70 7.86 -9.94 -6.17
CA ALA A 70 9.24 -10.29 -5.83
C ALA A 70 9.54 -11.78 -6.05
N ARG A 71 8.52 -12.65 -5.98
CA ARG A 71 8.64 -14.08 -6.30
C ARG A 71 8.49 -14.34 -7.79
N PHE A 72 7.57 -13.65 -8.45
CA PHE A 72 7.23 -13.87 -9.86
C PHE A 72 8.32 -13.35 -10.83
N ARG A 73 8.82 -12.12 -10.61
CA ARG A 73 9.85 -11.48 -11.46
C ARG A 73 11.16 -11.21 -10.71
N GLY A 74 11.31 -11.70 -9.48
CA GLY A 74 12.47 -11.38 -8.66
C GLY A 74 12.51 -9.89 -8.29
N GLY A 75 13.71 -9.35 -8.14
CA GLY A 75 13.94 -7.93 -7.90
C GLY A 75 13.85 -7.03 -9.15
N ALA A 76 13.34 -7.53 -10.28
CA ALA A 76 13.28 -6.76 -11.53
C ALA A 76 12.43 -5.48 -11.38
N TYR A 77 11.37 -5.52 -10.56
CA TYR A 77 10.50 -4.37 -10.31
C TYR A 77 11.26 -3.15 -9.74
N LEU A 78 12.41 -3.36 -9.09
CA LEU A 78 13.23 -2.27 -8.56
C LEU A 78 13.88 -1.42 -9.66
N GLN A 79 14.04 -1.98 -10.86
CA GLN A 79 14.64 -1.33 -12.01
C GLN A 79 13.59 -0.77 -12.97
N GLU A 80 12.31 -1.10 -12.76
CA GLU A 80 11.22 -0.59 -13.58
C GLU A 80 11.11 0.93 -13.47
N GLY A 81 10.80 1.58 -14.58
CA GLY A 81 10.79 3.04 -14.68
C GLY A 81 9.91 3.70 -13.63
N PHE A 82 8.73 3.14 -13.36
CA PHE A 82 7.81 3.69 -12.35
C PHE A 82 8.41 3.67 -10.94
N PHE A 83 9.11 2.60 -10.56
CA PHE A 83 9.66 2.47 -9.21
C PHE A 83 10.96 3.28 -9.08
N ALA A 84 11.86 3.18 -10.06
CA ALA A 84 13.13 3.89 -10.06
C ALA A 84 12.95 5.42 -10.07
N GLN A 85 12.01 5.93 -10.87
CA GLN A 85 11.73 7.37 -10.93
C GLN A 85 11.11 7.88 -9.63
N LEU A 86 10.10 7.19 -9.09
CA LEU A 86 9.51 7.57 -7.81
C LEU A 86 10.54 7.54 -6.68
N LYS A 87 11.34 6.47 -6.60
CA LYS A 87 12.40 6.35 -5.61
C LYS A 87 13.41 7.50 -5.72
N THR A 88 13.83 7.85 -6.93
CA THR A 88 14.78 8.95 -7.15
C THR A 88 14.18 10.30 -6.78
N ARG A 89 12.93 10.56 -7.18
CA ARG A 89 12.21 11.82 -6.87
C ARG A 89 12.06 12.03 -5.37
N TRP A 90 11.63 11.00 -4.66
CA TRP A 90 11.26 11.08 -3.24
C TRP A 90 12.38 10.71 -2.27
N ALA A 91 13.55 10.28 -2.76
CA ALA A 91 14.74 10.10 -1.94
C ALA A 91 15.37 11.42 -1.49
N ALA A 92 15.24 12.48 -2.30
CA ALA A 92 15.88 13.77 -2.04
C ALA A 92 14.89 14.87 -1.61
N ASN A 93 13.66 14.85 -2.14
CA ASN A 93 12.69 15.94 -1.94
C ASN A 93 11.43 15.41 -1.25
N LEU A 94 11.30 15.66 0.05
CA LEU A 94 10.09 15.36 0.84
C LEU A 94 9.27 16.63 1.15
N ASP A 95 9.74 17.80 0.73
CA ASP A 95 9.14 19.08 1.08
C ASP A 95 7.78 19.31 0.38
N ASP A 96 7.57 18.66 -0.76
CA ASP A 96 6.30 18.71 -1.51
C ASP A 96 5.19 17.86 -0.85
N LEU A 97 5.49 17.07 0.19
CA LEU A 97 4.47 16.23 0.82
C LEU A 97 3.43 17.08 1.55
N VAL A 98 2.16 16.78 1.27
CA VAL A 98 1.04 17.42 1.95
C VAL A 98 0.84 16.78 3.32
N THR A 99 0.82 17.62 4.36
CA THR A 99 0.51 17.20 5.73
C THR A 99 -1.00 17.19 5.92
N TYR A 100 -1.56 16.00 6.14
CA TYR A 100 -2.97 15.84 6.48
C TYR A 100 -3.13 15.70 8.00
N THR A 101 -4.05 16.49 8.55
CA THR A 101 -4.45 16.39 9.96
C THR A 101 -5.74 15.60 10.05
N THR A 102 -5.69 14.39 10.61
CA THR A 102 -6.87 13.54 10.77
C THR A 102 -7.45 13.65 12.16
N LYS A 103 -8.74 14.01 12.21
CA LYS A 103 -9.55 13.94 13.43
C LYS A 103 -10.22 12.57 13.49
N ILE A 104 -9.60 11.61 14.18
CA ILE A 104 -10.22 10.30 14.36
C ILE A 104 -11.36 10.43 15.38
N ARG A 105 -12.55 9.95 15.00
CA ARG A 105 -13.67 9.74 15.91
C ARG A 105 -13.83 8.24 16.14
N ILE A 106 -13.47 7.77 17.33
CA ILE A 106 -13.57 6.36 17.68
C ILE A 106 -14.95 6.10 18.27
N ARG A 107 -15.57 4.98 17.94
CA ARG A 107 -16.84 4.55 18.54
C ARG A 107 -16.55 3.88 19.89
N TYR A 108 -17.30 4.25 20.92
CA TYR A 108 -17.16 3.62 22.24
C TYR A 108 -17.54 2.13 22.23
N ASN A 109 -18.57 1.76 21.45
CA ASN A 109 -19.13 0.42 21.40
C ASN A 109 -19.60 0.05 19.97
N SER A 110 -19.97 -1.22 19.77
CA SER A 110 -20.46 -1.74 18.49
C SER A 110 -21.78 -1.09 18.02
N THR A 111 -22.60 -0.60 18.95
CA THR A 111 -23.87 0.08 18.65
C THR A 111 -23.68 1.53 18.18
N GLY A 112 -22.52 2.15 18.43
CA GLY A 112 -22.09 3.39 17.79
C GLY A 112 -22.78 4.68 18.27
N HIS A 113 -23.52 4.63 19.39
CA HIS A 113 -24.32 5.77 19.85
C HIS A 113 -23.50 6.95 20.40
N ASN A 114 -22.28 6.72 20.88
CA ASN A 114 -21.41 7.78 21.41
C ASN A 114 -19.99 7.66 20.85
N PRO A 115 -19.45 8.72 20.21
CA PRO A 115 -18.04 8.79 19.88
C PRO A 115 -17.22 9.13 21.14
N ILE A 116 -16.05 8.51 21.28
CA ILE A 116 -15.01 8.94 22.22
C ILE A 116 -13.95 9.75 21.47
N ASN A 117 -13.39 10.73 22.17
CA ASN A 117 -12.23 11.48 21.68
C ASN A 117 -11.00 10.58 21.73
N TYR A 118 -10.14 10.70 20.71
CA TYR A 118 -8.84 10.07 20.71
C TYR A 118 -7.84 11.05 21.34
N ASP A 119 -7.26 10.69 22.48
CA ASP A 119 -6.41 11.60 23.27
C ASP A 119 -5.11 12.00 22.56
N HIS A 120 -4.64 11.19 21.59
CA HIS A 120 -3.49 11.54 20.74
C HIS A 120 -3.94 12.34 19.51
N TYR A 121 -4.50 13.51 19.77
CA TYR A 121 -4.91 14.48 18.76
C TYR A 121 -3.93 15.66 18.72
N PRO A 122 -3.56 16.18 17.54
CA PRO A 122 -3.87 15.72 16.18
C PRO A 122 -2.92 14.63 15.65
N LEU A 123 -3.47 13.65 14.92
CA LEU A 123 -2.65 12.76 14.10
C LEU A 123 -2.33 13.45 12.78
N GLN A 124 -1.07 13.83 12.63
CA GLN A 124 -0.52 14.37 11.38
C GLN A 124 0.19 13.25 10.64
N TYR A 125 -0.14 13.07 9.37
CA TYR A 125 0.61 12.19 8.47
C TYR A 125 0.85 12.89 7.15
N HIS A 126 1.92 12.49 6.49
CA HIS A 126 2.25 12.97 5.16
C HIS A 126 1.76 11.96 4.13
N ALA A 127 1.07 12.43 3.10
CA ALA A 127 0.61 11.58 2.02
C ALA A 127 0.86 12.24 0.66
N ALA A 128 0.95 11.39 -0.36
CA ALA A 128 1.07 11.82 -1.74
C ALA A 128 -0.32 12.14 -2.32
N GLU A 129 -0.39 13.20 -3.10
CA GLU A 129 -1.57 13.56 -3.88
C GLU A 129 -1.52 12.94 -5.29
N VAL A 130 -2.60 13.06 -6.06
CA VAL A 130 -2.69 12.50 -7.41
C VAL A 130 -1.67 13.13 -8.38
N ASN A 131 -1.27 14.37 -8.13
CA ASN A 131 -0.21 15.09 -8.87
C ASN A 131 1.21 14.55 -8.56
N HIS A 132 1.39 13.83 -7.45
CA HIS A 132 2.67 13.28 -7.00
C HIS A 132 2.96 11.89 -7.59
N GLY A 133 1.97 11.27 -8.21
CA GLY A 133 2.15 10.01 -8.90
C GLY A 133 2.81 10.15 -10.28
N TYR A 134 3.14 9.00 -10.84
CA TYR A 134 3.77 8.84 -12.13
C TYR A 134 2.93 7.90 -12.99
N TRP A 135 2.64 8.32 -14.21
CA TRP A 135 2.03 7.50 -15.24
C TRP A 135 3.11 6.96 -16.16
N THR A 136 3.14 5.65 -16.38
CA THR A 136 3.96 5.06 -17.43
C THR A 136 3.34 5.30 -18.80
N ASP A 137 4.15 5.31 -19.85
CA ASP A 137 3.64 5.16 -21.21
C ASP A 137 2.89 3.81 -21.34
N PRO A 138 1.87 3.70 -22.21
CA PRO A 138 1.22 2.43 -22.47
C PRO A 138 2.22 1.41 -23.01
N PHE A 139 2.30 0.24 -22.38
CA PHE A 139 3.14 -0.86 -22.82
C PHE A 139 2.37 -2.17 -22.84
N PHE A 140 2.82 -3.11 -23.67
CA PHE A 140 2.23 -4.44 -23.73
C PHE A 140 2.88 -5.34 -22.68
N ASP A 141 2.08 -6.02 -21.86
CA ASP A 141 2.58 -6.91 -20.81
C ASP A 141 3.02 -8.28 -21.39
N CYS A 142 4.14 -8.28 -22.10
CA CYS A 142 4.77 -9.47 -22.66
C CYS A 142 5.18 -10.46 -21.55
N GLY A 143 4.43 -11.57 -21.41
CA GLY A 143 4.76 -12.62 -20.45
C GLY A 143 4.51 -12.24 -18.97
N GLY A 144 3.70 -11.22 -18.71
CA GLY A 144 3.21 -10.93 -17.37
C GLY A 144 1.85 -11.52 -17.06
N LEU A 145 1.13 -10.85 -16.16
CA LEU A 145 -0.10 -11.36 -15.57
C LEU A 145 -1.34 -11.01 -16.39
N HIS A 146 -1.26 -10.00 -17.27
CA HIS A 146 -2.39 -9.49 -18.03
C HIS A 146 -2.36 -9.92 -19.50
N GLY A 147 -1.20 -9.87 -20.15
CA GLY A 147 -1.09 -10.20 -21.59
C GLY A 147 -1.83 -9.23 -22.51
N ASP A 148 -2.00 -7.98 -22.07
CA ASP A 148 -2.72 -6.90 -22.76
C ASP A 148 -1.92 -5.58 -22.73
N TRP A 149 -2.39 -4.58 -23.47
CA TRP A 149 -1.89 -3.21 -23.35
C TRP A 149 -2.33 -2.60 -22.03
N VAL A 150 -1.36 -2.21 -21.21
CA VAL A 150 -1.57 -1.66 -19.88
C VAL A 150 -0.88 -0.32 -19.72
N MET A 151 -1.41 0.47 -18.80
CA MET A 151 -0.82 1.72 -18.32
C MET A 151 -0.78 1.64 -16.80
N VAL A 152 0.34 2.01 -16.20
CA VAL A 152 0.53 1.93 -14.75
C VAL A 152 0.57 3.35 -14.18
N TYR A 153 -0.28 3.57 -13.18
CA TYR A 153 -0.15 4.71 -12.28
C TYR A 153 0.53 4.24 -11.00
N ALA A 154 1.63 4.88 -10.65
CA ALA A 154 2.35 4.61 -9.41
C ALA A 154 2.36 5.87 -8.54
N SER A 155 2.05 5.72 -7.26
CA SER A 155 2.11 6.79 -6.26
C SER A 155 3.04 6.36 -5.13
N PRO A 156 3.92 7.24 -4.63
CA PRO A 156 4.71 6.93 -3.46
C PRO A 156 3.81 6.86 -2.23
N PHE A 157 4.22 6.07 -1.25
CA PHE A 157 3.67 6.14 0.10
C PHE A 157 4.84 6.15 1.09
N PHE A 158 4.60 6.80 2.22
CA PHE A 158 5.65 7.12 3.17
C PHE A 158 5.38 6.46 4.51
N GLY A 159 6.45 6.12 5.21
CA GLY A 159 6.35 5.66 6.59
C GLY A 159 7.47 6.24 7.43
N TRP A 160 7.27 6.19 8.74
CA TRP A 160 8.34 6.46 9.68
C TRP A 160 9.38 5.33 9.63
N ASP A 161 10.65 5.71 9.72
CA ASP A 161 11.75 4.80 10.00
C ASP A 161 11.50 4.06 11.33
N SER A 162 12.13 2.91 11.52
CA SER A 162 12.17 2.12 12.76
C SER A 162 12.41 2.97 14.02
N LEU A 163 13.30 3.96 13.92
CA LEU A 163 13.63 4.90 15.00
C LEU A 163 12.67 6.10 15.11
N HIS A 164 11.66 6.19 14.24
CA HIS A 164 10.67 7.28 14.15
C HIS A 164 11.27 8.69 13.99
N ASN A 165 12.51 8.80 13.56
CA ASN A 165 13.24 10.07 13.46
C ASN A 165 13.11 10.74 12.09
N ARG A 166 12.80 9.99 11.03
CA ARG A 166 12.71 10.49 9.66
C ARG A 166 11.62 9.77 8.87
N ILE A 167 10.97 10.52 7.98
CA ILE A 167 10.06 9.98 6.99
C ILE A 167 10.90 9.29 5.90
N GLU A 168 10.58 8.04 5.61
CA GLU A 168 11.21 7.28 4.55
C GLU A 168 10.20 6.82 3.50
N PHE A 169 10.69 6.75 2.26
CA PHE A 169 10.04 5.99 1.20
C PHE A 169 10.06 4.50 1.60
N LYS A 170 8.90 3.85 1.56
CA LYS A 170 8.74 2.44 1.93
C LYS A 170 8.53 1.57 0.71
#